data_AF-A0A0M3JUK8-F1
#
_entry.id   AF-A0A0M3JUK8-F1
#
_cell.length_a   1.000
_cell.length_b   1.000
_cell.length_c   1.000
_cell.angle_alpha   90.00
_cell.angle_beta   90.00
_cell.angle_gamma   90.00
#
_symmetry.space_group_name_H-M   'P 1'
#
loop_
_entity.id
_entity.type
_entity.pdbx_description
1 polymer ?
#
loop_
_entity_poly.entity_id
_entity_poly.type
_entity_poly.pdbx_seq_one_letter_code
_entity_poly.pdbx_strand_id
1 'polypeptide(L)'
;MRCWRSVISDKGEVVLNATGFTVCCIILSEMRLSAVIHLRRIINSPYHPFEVIPKPDIWPSRERLRRFIAWQYGSLRTTVKGGYRKQNKIFHYMSMQREDAPKLEKFYAEERLRTALAEHHFEYEPFKNMLGKAHILLDNVILSQLAIYEPRTFKSLVMVTKQMALEEGRSVIADVEQNYVETEPSLFGTPFPHAKQYPRGASENHKVKPRQLKPSEY
;
A
#
# COMPACT_ATOMS: atom_id res chain seq x y z
N MET A 1 -19.94 14.40 15.35
CA MET A 1 -20.22 14.54 16.79
C MET A 1 -21.62 15.12 16.94
N ARG A 2 -22.61 14.35 17.40
CA ARG A 2 -23.92 14.89 17.78
C ARG A 2 -24.15 14.57 19.25
N CYS A 3 -24.19 15.65 20.02
CA CYS A 3 -24.42 15.68 21.46
C CYS A 3 -25.90 15.32 21.71
N TRP A 4 -26.17 14.31 22.53
CA TRP A 4 -27.52 14.03 23.02
C TRP A 4 -27.69 14.74 24.37
N ARG A 5 -28.67 15.64 24.43
CA ARG A 5 -29.12 16.32 25.64
C ARG A 5 -30.27 15.51 26.21
N SER A 6 -30.10 14.93 27.39
CA SER A 6 -31.19 14.32 28.15
C SER A 6 -31.90 15.41 28.96
N VAL A 7 -33.22 15.48 28.81
CA VAL A 7 -34.13 16.23 29.68
C VAL A 7 -34.81 15.21 30.57
N ILE A 8 -34.68 15.37 31.89
CA ILE A 8 -35.33 14.56 32.92
C ILE A 8 -36.62 15.29 33.34
N SER A 9 -37.73 14.56 33.41
CA SER A 9 -39.03 15.05 33.87
C SER A 9 -39.40 14.38 35.19
N ASP A 10 -39.73 15.18 36.21
CA ASP A 10 -39.92 14.80 37.62
C ASP A 10 -41.30 14.18 37.97
N LYS A 11 -41.96 13.53 37.02
CA LYS A 11 -43.23 12.83 37.31
C LYS A 11 -43.10 11.38 36.93
N GLY A 12 -42.89 10.54 37.95
CA GLY A 12 -42.74 9.10 37.88
C GLY A 12 -44.01 8.37 37.43
N GLU A 13 -44.38 8.54 36.17
CA GLU A 13 -45.34 7.69 35.47
C GLU A 13 -44.71 7.20 34.17
N VAL A 14 -44.33 5.91 34.16
CA VAL A 14 -43.91 5.22 32.95
C VAL A 14 -45.17 4.79 32.20
N VAL A 15 -45.66 5.64 31.31
CA VAL A 15 -46.64 5.25 30.29
C VAL A 15 -45.86 4.74 29.07
N LEU A 16 -45.81 3.41 28.91
CA LEU A 16 -45.29 2.78 27.70
C LEU A 16 -46.31 2.92 26.57
N ASN A 17 -46.26 4.05 25.87
CA ASN A 17 -46.92 4.20 24.57
C ASN A 17 -46.14 3.40 23.51
N ALA A 18 -46.61 2.17 23.27
CA ALA A 18 -46.17 1.33 22.17
C ALA A 18 -46.79 1.79 20.84
N THR A 19 -46.30 2.90 20.30
CA THR A 19 -46.57 3.27 18.90
C THR A 19 -45.31 3.88 18.30
N GLY A 20 -44.72 3.17 17.33
CA GLY A 20 -43.80 3.77 16.38
C GLY A 20 -42.32 3.54 16.62
N PHE A 21 -41.92 2.39 17.17
CA PHE A 21 -40.61 1.84 16.81
C PHE A 21 -40.80 0.98 15.57
N THR A 22 -40.64 1.61 14.40
CA THR A 22 -40.19 0.90 13.20
C THR A 22 -38.86 0.29 13.57
N VAL A 23 -38.94 -0.96 14.04
CA VAL A 23 -37.83 -1.89 14.10
C VAL A 23 -37.20 -1.84 12.72
N CYS A 24 -36.09 -1.12 12.62
CA CYS A 24 -35.12 -1.36 11.58
C CYS A 24 -34.69 -2.80 11.84
N CYS A 25 -35.45 -3.73 11.26
CA CYS A 25 -35.06 -5.11 11.09
C CYS A 25 -33.72 -5.01 10.38
N ILE A 26 -32.66 -5.06 11.18
CA ILE A 26 -31.40 -5.61 10.76
C ILE A 26 -31.81 -6.99 10.27
N ILE A 27 -32.02 -7.09 8.96
CA ILE A 27 -32.09 -8.35 8.24
C ILE A 27 -30.69 -8.92 8.44
N LEU A 28 -30.48 -9.53 9.60
CA LEU A 28 -29.58 -10.65 9.77
C LEU A 28 -30.07 -11.65 8.75
N SER A 29 -29.47 -11.54 7.57
CA SER A 29 -29.63 -12.44 6.45
C SER A 29 -29.28 -13.82 6.99
N GLU A 30 -30.29 -14.54 7.50
CA GLU A 30 -30.20 -15.96 7.81
C GLU A 30 -29.47 -16.64 6.66
N MET A 31 -28.33 -17.26 6.96
CA MET A 31 -27.76 -18.27 6.09
C MET A 31 -28.71 -19.47 6.11
N ARG A 32 -29.81 -19.41 5.36
CA ARG A 32 -30.64 -20.57 5.07
C ARG A 32 -29.85 -21.50 4.17
N LEU A 33 -29.05 -22.37 4.79
CA LEU A 33 -28.56 -23.58 4.17
C LEU A 33 -29.79 -24.41 3.83
N SER A 34 -30.20 -24.45 2.56
CA SER A 34 -31.22 -25.39 2.11
C SER A 34 -30.67 -26.79 2.34
N ALA A 35 -31.14 -27.45 3.40
CA ALA A 35 -30.60 -28.71 3.93
C ALA A 35 -30.62 -29.88 2.93
N VAL A 36 -31.27 -29.74 1.77
CA VAL A 36 -31.49 -30.83 0.83
C VAL A 36 -30.49 -30.87 -0.32
N ILE A 37 -29.72 -29.79 -0.59
CA ILE A 37 -28.79 -29.82 -1.73
C ILE A 37 -27.50 -29.10 -1.38
N HIS A 38 -26.39 -29.84 -1.36
CA HIS A 38 -25.00 -29.37 -1.20
C HIS A 38 -24.52 -28.45 -2.35
N LEU A 39 -25.43 -27.73 -3.02
CA LEU A 39 -25.09 -26.79 -4.07
C LEU A 39 -24.47 -25.55 -3.44
N ARG A 40 -23.17 -25.33 -3.68
CA ARG A 40 -22.47 -24.07 -3.38
C ARG A 40 -23.04 -22.94 -4.27
N ARG A 41 -24.24 -22.45 -3.97
CA ARG A 41 -24.84 -21.27 -4.62
C ARG A 41 -24.85 -20.10 -3.64
N ILE A 42 -24.56 -18.90 -4.13
CA ILE A 42 -24.77 -17.67 -3.38
C ILE A 42 -26.26 -17.55 -3.07
N ILE A 43 -26.56 -17.42 -1.79
CA ILE A 43 -27.88 -17.46 -1.12
C ILE A 43 -28.88 -16.38 -1.63
N ASN A 44 -28.50 -15.55 -2.61
CA ASN A 44 -29.32 -14.44 -3.13
C ASN A 44 -29.32 -14.34 -4.66
N SER A 45 -29.26 -15.47 -5.38
CA SER A 45 -29.51 -15.42 -6.82
C SER A 45 -31.01 -15.18 -7.08
N PRO A 46 -31.42 -14.20 -7.91
CA PRO A 46 -32.82 -13.93 -8.22
C PRO A 46 -33.47 -15.03 -9.09
N TYR A 47 -32.77 -16.13 -9.38
CA TYR A 47 -33.28 -17.23 -10.17
C TYR A 47 -33.81 -18.31 -9.24
N HIS A 48 -35.06 -18.71 -9.44
CA HIS A 48 -35.62 -19.88 -8.77
C HIS A 48 -34.81 -21.12 -9.17
N PRO A 49 -34.30 -21.92 -8.22
CA PRO A 49 -33.31 -22.96 -8.49
C PRO A 49 -33.81 -24.07 -9.43
N PHE A 50 -35.13 -24.24 -9.54
CA PHE A 50 -35.76 -25.32 -10.31
C PHE A 50 -36.49 -24.85 -11.57
N GLU A 51 -36.85 -23.57 -11.68
CA GLU A 51 -37.62 -23.07 -12.84
C GLU A 51 -36.72 -22.52 -13.94
N VAL A 52 -35.55 -22.00 -13.57
CA VAL A 52 -34.62 -21.39 -14.53
C VAL A 52 -33.34 -22.20 -14.55
N ILE A 53 -33.23 -23.12 -15.52
CA ILE A 53 -31.96 -23.78 -15.83
C ILE A 53 -31.09 -22.75 -16.57
N PRO A 54 -30.03 -22.24 -15.93
CA PRO A 54 -29.16 -21.28 -16.57
C PRO A 54 -28.31 -21.97 -17.63
N LYS A 55 -27.85 -21.21 -18.63
CA LYS A 55 -26.87 -21.73 -19.59
C LYS A 55 -25.58 -22.14 -18.86
N PRO A 56 -25.04 -23.35 -19.11
CA PRO A 56 -23.90 -23.89 -18.38
C PRO A 56 -22.64 -23.02 -18.50
N ASP A 57 -22.46 -22.31 -19.62
CA ASP A 57 -21.26 -21.50 -19.85
C ASP A 57 -21.28 -20.16 -19.10
N ILE A 58 -22.47 -19.57 -18.93
CA ILE A 58 -22.65 -18.22 -18.40
C ILE A 58 -22.74 -18.23 -16.88
N TRP A 59 -23.35 -19.27 -16.31
CA TRP A 59 -23.60 -19.37 -14.88
C TRP A 59 -22.33 -19.32 -14.02
N PRO A 60 -21.27 -20.12 -14.29
CA PRO A 60 -20.06 -20.12 -13.47
C PRO A 60 -19.38 -18.75 -13.45
N SER A 61 -19.36 -18.05 -14.59
CA SER A 61 -18.79 -16.70 -14.71
C SER A 61 -19.57 -15.68 -13.88
N ARG A 62 -20.91 -15.72 -13.91
CA ARG A 62 -21.77 -14.85 -13.09
C ARG A 62 -21.69 -15.17 -11.61
N GLU A 63 -21.60 -16.44 -11.26
CA GLU A 63 -21.43 -16.89 -9.88
C GLU A 63 -20.09 -16.41 -9.32
N ARG A 64 -18.99 -16.56 -10.08
CA ARG A 64 -17.67 -16.03 -9.70
C ARG A 64 -17.72 -14.52 -9.46
N LEU A 65 -18.36 -13.77 -10.36
CA LEU A 65 -18.57 -12.33 -10.20
C LEU A 65 -19.34 -12.01 -8.92
N ARG A 66 -20.47 -12.70 -8.67
CA ARG A 66 -21.30 -12.47 -7.49
C ARG A 66 -20.57 -12.78 -6.18
N ARG A 67 -19.71 -13.81 -6.15
CA ARG A 67 -18.88 -14.11 -4.97
C ARG A 67 -17.90 -12.97 -4.72
N PHE A 68 -17.28 -12.47 -5.78
CA PHE A 68 -16.33 -11.37 -5.70
C PHE A 68 -16.97 -10.06 -5.18
N ILE A 69 -18.18 -9.74 -5.62
CA ILE A 69 -18.91 -8.51 -5.24
C ILE A 69 -19.88 -8.70 -4.07
N ALA A 70 -19.83 -9.82 -3.35
CA ALA A 70 -20.82 -10.15 -2.31
C ALA A 70 -20.90 -9.10 -1.18
N TRP A 71 -19.80 -8.39 -0.95
CA TRP A 71 -19.65 -7.30 0.03
C TRP A 71 -20.15 -5.94 -0.47
N GLN A 72 -20.55 -5.82 -1.75
CA GLN A 72 -21.10 -4.59 -2.31
C GLN A 72 -22.56 -4.40 -1.89
N TYR A 73 -23.02 -3.15 -1.97
CA TYR A 73 -24.40 -2.78 -1.65
C TYR A 73 -25.20 -2.41 -2.90
N GLY A 74 -26.53 -2.53 -2.78
CA GLY A 74 -27.49 -2.07 -3.78
C GLY A 74 -27.34 -2.74 -5.15
N SER A 75 -27.53 -1.94 -6.21
CA SER A 75 -27.54 -2.41 -7.61
C SER A 75 -26.22 -3.01 -8.07
N LEU A 76 -25.10 -2.66 -7.44
CA LEU A 76 -23.79 -3.21 -7.75
C LEU A 76 -23.69 -4.69 -7.37
N ARG A 77 -24.36 -5.13 -6.31
CA ARG A 77 -24.40 -6.54 -5.89
C ARG A 77 -25.44 -7.35 -6.66
N THR A 78 -26.61 -6.75 -6.94
CA THR A 78 -27.74 -7.47 -7.53
C THR A 78 -27.61 -7.61 -9.05
N THR A 79 -27.13 -6.58 -9.75
CA THR A 79 -27.06 -6.57 -11.22
C THR A 79 -25.69 -7.01 -11.76
N VAL A 80 -25.70 -7.82 -12.83
CA VAL A 80 -24.46 -8.32 -13.47
C VAL A 80 -23.64 -7.17 -14.08
N LYS A 81 -24.30 -6.23 -14.76
CA LYS A 81 -23.64 -5.07 -15.39
C LYS A 81 -23.01 -4.14 -14.35
N GLY A 82 -23.70 -3.89 -13.23
CA GLY A 82 -23.16 -3.13 -12.12
C GLY A 82 -21.95 -3.82 -11.48
N GLY A 83 -22.05 -5.13 -11.27
CA GLY A 83 -20.97 -5.97 -10.76
C GLY A 83 -19.68 -5.87 -11.58
N TYR A 84 -19.75 -6.05 -12.91
CA TYR A 84 -18.57 -5.97 -13.78
C TYR A 84 -17.92 -4.58 -13.77
N ARG A 85 -18.71 -3.50 -13.83
CA ARG A 85 -18.18 -2.13 -13.72
C ARG A 85 -17.42 -1.93 -12.42
N LYS A 86 -17.96 -2.43 -11.31
CA LYS A 86 -17.32 -2.33 -10.00
C LYS A 86 -16.06 -3.19 -9.90
N GLN A 87 -16.10 -4.42 -10.41
CA GLN A 87 -14.95 -5.32 -10.45
C GLN A 87 -13.78 -4.71 -11.22
N ASN A 88 -14.02 -4.21 -12.44
CA ASN A 88 -12.97 -3.58 -13.25
C ASN A 88 -12.38 -2.36 -12.55
N LYS A 89 -13.23 -1.51 -11.95
CA LYS A 89 -12.78 -0.34 -11.18
C LYS A 89 -11.88 -0.74 -10.00
N ILE A 90 -12.25 -1.80 -9.26
CA ILE A 90 -11.44 -2.32 -8.15
C ILE A 90 -10.10 -2.82 -8.65
N PHE A 91 -10.07 -3.60 -9.74
CA PHE A 91 -8.81 -4.12 -10.29
C PHE A 91 -7.90 -3.01 -10.77
N HIS A 92 -8.41 -1.97 -11.42
CA HIS A 92 -7.61 -0.79 -11.76
C HIS A 92 -7.01 -0.12 -10.52
N TYR A 93 -7.81 0.05 -9.47
CA TYR A 93 -7.34 0.66 -8.21
C TYR A 93 -6.31 -0.21 -7.50
N MET A 94 -6.50 -1.53 -7.46
CA MET A 94 -5.53 -2.46 -6.90
C MET A 94 -4.21 -2.47 -7.68
N SER A 95 -4.27 -2.37 -9.01
CA SER A 95 -3.05 -2.25 -9.83
C SER A 95 -2.32 -0.94 -9.55
N MET A 96 -3.02 0.20 -9.55
CA MET A 96 -2.41 1.49 -9.21
C MET A 96 -1.82 1.47 -7.80
N GLN A 97 -2.55 0.91 -6.82
CA GLN A 97 -2.07 0.80 -5.44
C GLN A 97 -0.80 -0.08 -5.34
N ARG A 98 -0.70 -1.17 -6.10
CA ARG A 98 0.52 -2.00 -6.14
C ARG A 98 1.71 -1.25 -6.73
N GLU A 99 1.48 -0.40 -7.72
CA GLU A 99 2.52 0.43 -8.33
C GLU A 99 2.96 1.57 -7.41
N ASP A 100 2.03 2.16 -6.66
CA ASP A 100 2.29 3.34 -5.82
C ASP A 100 2.76 2.99 -4.41
N ALA A 101 2.34 1.86 -3.85
CA ALA A 101 2.77 1.40 -2.51
C ALA A 101 4.31 1.45 -2.30
N PRO A 102 5.15 0.88 -3.19
CA PRO A 102 6.60 0.93 -3.00
C PRO A 102 7.18 2.35 -3.15
N LYS A 103 6.53 3.24 -3.91
CA LYS A 103 6.97 4.64 -4.05
C LYS A 103 6.68 5.42 -2.77
N LEU A 104 5.48 5.24 -2.22
CA LEU A 104 5.06 5.85 -0.96
C LEU A 104 5.91 5.35 0.22
N GLU A 105 6.23 4.07 0.26
CA GLU A 105 7.11 3.51 1.29
C GLU A 105 8.51 4.14 1.25
N LYS A 106 9.10 4.29 0.07
CA LYS A 106 10.39 4.98 -0.12
C LYS A 106 10.33 6.44 0.31
N PHE A 107 9.25 7.15 -0.04
CA PHE A 107 9.03 8.54 0.33
C PHE A 107 8.98 8.71 1.86
N TYR A 108 8.16 7.92 2.56
CA TYR A 108 8.06 8.01 4.02
C TYR A 108 9.32 7.53 4.74
N ALA A 109 10.04 6.55 4.19
CA ALA A 109 11.33 6.15 4.73
C ALA A 109 12.35 7.29 4.66
N GLU A 110 12.36 8.04 3.57
CA GLU A 110 13.22 9.23 3.42
C GLU A 110 12.83 10.35 4.39
N GLU A 111 11.54 10.65 4.56
CA GLU A 111 11.09 11.66 5.53
C GLU A 111 11.53 11.33 6.96
N ARG A 112 11.32 10.08 7.40
CA ARG A 112 11.76 9.62 8.73
C ARG A 112 13.26 9.77 8.93
N LEU A 113 14.02 9.43 7.89
CA LEU A 113 15.47 9.52 7.91
C LEU A 113 15.94 10.97 7.96
N ARG A 114 15.32 11.88 7.18
CA ARG A 114 15.59 13.32 7.27
C ARG A 114 15.35 13.87 8.68
N THR A 115 14.26 13.46 9.33
CA THR A 115 13.97 13.83 10.72
C THR A 115 15.06 13.31 11.67
N ALA A 116 15.43 12.03 11.56
CA ALA A 116 16.47 11.44 12.40
C ALA A 116 17.85 12.09 12.20
N LEU A 117 18.20 12.46 10.96
CA LEU A 117 19.44 13.19 10.69
C LEU A 117 19.41 14.63 11.22
N ALA A 118 18.25 15.29 11.21
CA ALA A 118 18.08 16.62 11.77
C ALA A 118 18.35 16.65 13.28
N GLU A 119 18.00 15.58 14.01
CA GLU A 119 18.34 15.40 15.43
C GLU A 119 19.86 15.35 15.67
N HIS A 120 20.62 14.86 14.68
CA HIS A 120 22.08 14.85 14.69
C HIS A 120 22.71 16.04 13.95
N HIS A 121 21.93 17.08 13.63
CA HIS A 121 22.41 18.25 12.88
C HIS A 121 23.13 17.90 11.58
N PHE A 122 22.60 16.94 10.83
CA PHE A 122 23.17 16.51 9.56
C PHE A 122 22.11 16.51 8.45
N GLU A 123 22.54 16.81 7.23
CA GLU A 123 21.64 16.86 6.08
C GLU A 123 21.64 15.53 5.31
N TYR A 124 20.52 15.26 4.64
CA TYR A 124 20.31 13.98 3.95
C TYR A 124 21.19 13.78 2.71
N GLU A 125 21.32 14.79 1.84
CA GLU A 125 22.09 14.66 0.60
C GLU A 125 23.58 14.41 0.87
N PRO A 126 24.26 15.16 1.76
CA PRO A 126 25.65 14.88 2.13
C PRO A 126 25.80 13.48 2.75
N PHE A 127 24.88 13.08 3.63
CA PHE A 127 24.88 11.76 4.26
C PHE A 127 24.84 10.62 3.24
N LYS A 128 23.91 10.68 2.28
CA LYS A 128 23.77 9.63 1.27
C LYS A 128 24.97 9.58 0.33
N ASN A 129 25.52 10.75 -0.03
CA ASN A 129 26.73 10.85 -0.83
C ASN A 129 27.94 10.23 -0.11
N MET A 130 28.10 10.47 1.20
CA MET A 130 29.17 9.86 2.00
C MET A 130 29.02 8.35 2.11
N LEU A 131 27.81 7.85 2.38
CA LEU A 131 27.54 6.40 2.39
C LEU A 131 27.89 5.73 1.05
N GLY A 132 27.58 6.39 -0.07
CA GLY A 132 27.93 5.91 -1.40
C GLY A 132 29.45 5.82 -1.63
N LYS A 133 30.23 6.79 -1.12
CA LYS A 133 31.71 6.79 -1.17
C LYS A 133 32.33 5.75 -0.24
N ALA A 134 31.71 5.48 0.91
CA ALA A 134 32.09 4.41 1.83
C ALA A 134 31.72 3.00 1.32
N HIS A 135 31.12 2.90 0.13
CA HIS A 135 30.61 1.65 -0.42
C HIS A 135 29.58 0.94 0.48
N ILE A 136 28.85 1.71 1.31
CA ILE A 136 27.78 1.21 2.17
C ILE A 136 26.45 1.32 1.43
N LEU A 137 26.01 0.21 0.83
CA LEU A 137 24.81 0.14 -0.01
C LEU A 137 23.54 -0.15 0.81
N LEU A 138 23.22 0.73 1.76
CA LEU A 138 22.00 0.61 2.57
C LEU A 138 20.82 1.37 1.94
N ASP A 139 19.67 0.69 1.85
CA ASP A 139 18.42 1.28 1.40
C ASP A 139 17.83 2.24 2.44
N ASN A 140 17.05 3.22 1.97
CA ASN A 140 16.39 4.19 2.86
C ASN A 140 15.42 3.52 3.83
N VAL A 141 14.77 2.43 3.41
CA VAL A 141 13.87 1.65 4.28
C VAL A 141 14.65 1.07 5.46
N ILE A 142 15.79 0.42 5.20
CA ILE A 142 16.64 -0.18 6.24
C ILE A 142 17.23 0.91 7.14
N LEU A 143 17.74 2.01 6.57
CA LEU A 143 18.26 3.14 7.35
C LEU A 143 17.19 3.75 8.27
N SER A 144 15.94 3.88 7.78
CA SER A 144 14.82 4.36 8.60
C SER A 144 14.46 3.38 9.71
N GLN A 145 14.60 2.07 9.49
CA GLN A 145 14.39 1.05 10.52
C GLN A 145 15.50 1.08 11.56
N LEU A 146 16.76 1.21 11.15
CA LEU A 146 17.90 1.38 12.07
C LEU A 146 17.73 2.62 12.94
N ALA A 147 17.28 3.74 12.37
CA ALA A 147 17.03 4.96 13.14
C ALA A 147 15.97 4.75 14.24
N ILE A 148 14.93 3.95 13.98
CA ILE A 148 13.85 3.69 14.94
C ILE A 148 14.25 2.65 15.99
N TYR A 149 14.77 1.50 15.56
CA TYR A 149 14.96 0.34 16.43
C TYR A 149 16.38 0.25 17.02
N GLU A 150 17.38 0.80 16.33
CA GLU A 150 18.80 0.73 16.71
C GLU A 150 19.49 2.10 16.63
N PRO A 151 19.07 3.07 17.48
CA PRO A 151 19.56 4.45 17.38
C PRO A 151 21.07 4.56 17.60
N ARG A 152 21.68 3.62 18.36
CA ARG A 152 23.14 3.57 18.56
C ARG A 152 23.89 3.25 17.27
N THR A 153 23.45 2.22 16.54
CA THR A 153 24.01 1.83 15.24
C THR A 153 23.86 2.97 14.25
N PHE A 154 22.69 3.61 14.21
CA PHE A 154 22.45 4.76 13.34
C PHE A 154 23.36 5.94 13.68
N LYS A 155 23.54 6.27 14.97
CA LYS A 155 24.46 7.31 15.43
C LYS A 155 25.90 7.04 14.98
N SER A 156 26.39 5.81 15.12
CA SER A 156 27.74 5.42 14.67
C SER A 156 27.92 5.63 13.15
N LEU A 157 26.91 5.29 12.35
CA LEU A 157 26.94 5.56 10.89
C LEU A 157 27.00 7.07 10.61
N VAL A 158 26.18 7.87 11.31
CA VAL A 158 26.20 9.32 11.15
C VAL A 158 27.57 9.89 11.50
N MET A 159 28.19 9.46 12.60
CA MET A 159 29.52 9.91 13.01
C MET A 159 30.60 9.60 11.97
N VAL A 160 30.63 8.39 11.43
CA VAL A 160 31.54 8.02 10.33
C VAL A 160 31.33 8.94 9.13
N THR A 161 30.08 9.14 8.71
CA THR A 161 29.80 10.00 7.54
C THR A 161 30.09 11.48 7.78
N LYS A 162 29.93 12.00 9.00
CA LYS A 162 30.33 13.37 9.35
C LYS A 162 31.84 13.52 9.26
N GLN A 163 32.60 12.53 9.73
CA GLN A 163 34.06 12.54 9.66
C GLN A 163 34.55 12.58 8.22
N MET A 164 34.01 11.71 7.37
CA MET A 164 34.30 11.73 5.94
C MET A 164 33.94 13.06 5.26
N ALA A 165 32.82 13.67 5.66
CA ALA A 165 32.40 14.95 5.10
C ALA A 165 33.33 16.10 5.51
N LEU A 166 33.88 16.08 6.73
CA LEU A 166 34.90 17.03 7.17
C LEU A 166 36.21 16.84 6.41
N GLU A 167 36.64 15.60 6.17
CA GLU A 167 37.85 15.29 5.38
C GLU A 167 37.74 15.78 3.93
N GLU A 168 36.53 15.74 3.35
CA GLU A 168 36.26 16.32 2.03
C GLU A 168 36.18 17.86 2.04
N GLY A 169 36.21 18.49 3.22
CA GLY A 169 36.14 19.94 3.39
C GLY A 169 34.72 20.52 3.36
N ARG A 170 33.68 19.71 3.62
CA ARG A 170 32.29 20.21 3.75
C ARG A 170 32.07 20.78 5.15
N SER A 171 31.33 21.88 5.24
CA SER A 171 30.99 22.50 6.53
C SER A 171 29.93 21.65 7.25
N VAL A 172 30.34 20.90 8.26
CA VAL A 172 29.46 20.08 9.11
C VAL A 172 29.67 20.49 10.56
N ILE A 173 28.60 20.45 11.36
CA ILE A 173 28.68 20.68 12.81
C ILE A 173 29.38 19.48 13.44
N ALA A 174 30.58 19.71 13.95
CA ALA A 174 31.41 18.70 14.59
C ALA A 174 30.95 18.44 16.03
N ASP A 175 30.78 17.16 16.35
CA ASP A 175 30.46 16.68 17.69
C ASP A 175 31.72 16.18 18.40
N VAL A 176 31.80 16.29 19.73
CA VAL A 176 32.98 15.85 20.51
C VAL A 176 33.28 14.36 20.31
N GLU A 177 32.23 13.54 20.17
CA GLU A 177 32.36 12.09 19.98
C GLU A 177 32.98 11.73 18.62
N GLN A 178 32.93 12.64 17.64
CA GLN A 178 33.41 12.40 16.29
C GLN A 178 34.94 12.21 16.23
N ASN A 179 35.66 12.81 17.18
CA ASN A 179 37.12 12.74 17.27
C ASN A 179 37.67 11.33 17.51
N TYR A 180 36.84 10.39 17.97
CA TYR A 180 37.25 9.02 18.22
C TYR A 180 37.11 8.10 17.00
N VAL A 181 36.58 8.62 15.88
CA VAL A 181 36.38 7.84 14.67
C VAL A 181 37.58 8.02 13.76
N GLU A 182 38.37 6.96 13.64
CA GLU A 182 39.49 6.91 12.70
C GLU A 182 39.00 6.46 11.32
N THR A 183 39.29 7.28 10.31
CA THR A 183 38.89 7.08 8.92
C THR A 183 40.15 6.94 8.07
N GLU A 184 40.37 5.76 7.48
CA GLU A 184 41.47 5.58 6.55
C GLU A 184 41.04 5.97 5.12
N PRO A 185 41.82 6.81 4.41
CA PRO A 185 41.50 7.19 3.03
C PRO A 185 41.52 5.99 2.06
N SER A 186 42.19 4.91 2.43
CA SER A 186 42.21 3.63 1.69
C SER A 186 40.83 2.97 1.60
N LEU A 187 39.95 3.23 2.58
CA LEU A 187 38.62 2.64 2.69
C LEU A 187 37.60 3.31 1.74
N PHE A 188 37.91 4.52 1.28
CA PHE A 188 36.95 5.37 0.56
C PHE A 188 37.32 5.46 -0.91
N GLY A 189 36.40 5.05 -1.77
CA GLY A 189 36.56 5.08 -3.21
C GLY A 189 35.72 6.17 -3.88
N THR A 190 35.83 6.22 -5.21
CA THR A 190 34.79 6.87 -6.01
C THR A 190 33.50 6.06 -5.89
N PRO A 191 32.33 6.72 -5.76
CA PRO A 191 31.07 6.01 -5.65
C PRO A 191 30.87 5.13 -6.88
N PHE A 192 30.33 3.93 -6.69
CA PHE A 192 30.06 3.04 -7.82
C PHE A 192 29.14 3.74 -8.83
N PRO A 193 29.41 3.60 -10.14
CA PRO A 193 28.53 4.14 -11.15
C PRO A 193 27.14 3.52 -10.98
N HIS A 194 26.10 4.35 -11.08
CA HIS A 194 24.74 3.84 -11.07
C HIS A 194 24.53 2.84 -12.21
N ALA A 195 23.73 1.80 -11.94
CA ALA A 195 23.35 0.86 -12.98
C ALA A 195 22.76 1.62 -14.17
N LYS A 196 23.25 1.31 -15.38
CA LYS A 196 22.81 1.95 -16.62
C LYS A 196 21.30 1.79 -16.75
N GLN A 197 20.57 2.88 -16.54
CA GLN A 197 19.12 2.88 -16.71
C GLN A 197 18.84 2.86 -18.21
N TYR A 198 18.42 1.71 -18.71
CA TYR A 198 17.87 1.65 -20.05
C TYR A 198 16.51 2.35 -20.03
N PRO A 199 16.26 3.31 -20.96
CA PRO A 199 14.93 3.88 -21.08
C PRO A 199 13.91 2.76 -21.28
N ARG A 200 12.73 2.92 -20.67
CA ARG A 200 11.67 1.91 -20.67
C ARG A 200 11.08 1.77 -22.07
N GLY A 201 11.71 0.99 -22.94
CA GLY A 201 11.32 0.88 -24.34
C GLY A 201 11.31 2.25 -25.05
N ALA A 202 10.92 2.29 -26.32
CA ALA A 202 11.07 3.50 -27.08
C ALA A 202 9.80 4.35 -27.09
N SER A 203 9.80 5.50 -26.41
CA SER A 203 8.83 6.55 -26.75
C SER A 203 9.04 7.05 -28.19
N GLU A 204 10.24 6.88 -28.75
CA GLU A 204 10.63 7.42 -30.06
C GLU A 204 10.94 6.37 -31.15
N ASN A 205 11.47 5.18 -30.81
CA ASN A 205 11.88 4.15 -31.79
C ASN A 205 10.78 3.14 -32.21
N HIS A 206 9.57 3.21 -31.65
CA HIS A 206 8.47 2.33 -32.06
C HIS A 206 7.50 3.00 -33.05
N LYS A 207 8.01 3.77 -34.02
CA LYS A 207 7.17 4.23 -35.15
C LYS A 207 6.68 3.06 -36.01
N VAL A 208 7.47 2.01 -36.09
CA VAL A 208 7.14 0.79 -36.83
C VAL A 208 6.77 -0.30 -35.83
N LYS A 209 5.56 -0.83 -35.95
CA LYS A 209 5.13 -2.00 -35.16
C LYS A 209 6.10 -3.15 -35.41
N PRO A 210 6.63 -3.82 -34.37
CA PRO A 210 7.52 -4.96 -34.56
C PRO A 210 6.82 -6.01 -35.44
N ARG A 211 7.48 -6.38 -36.54
CA ARG A 211 7.00 -7.44 -37.44
C ARG A 211 7.15 -8.79 -36.73
N GLN A 212 6.23 -9.71 -36.98
CA GLN A 212 6.39 -11.10 -36.55
C GLN A 212 7.57 -11.75 -37.30
N LEU A 213 8.50 -12.33 -36.54
CA LEU A 213 9.60 -13.12 -37.09
C LEU A 213 9.05 -14.32 -37.86
N LYS A 214 9.65 -14.63 -39.00
CA LYS A 214 9.31 -15.85 -39.74
C LYS A 214 9.95 -17.06 -39.04
N PRO A 215 9.37 -18.27 -39.15
CA PRO A 215 9.98 -19.48 -38.60
C PRO A 215 11.40 -19.78 -39.11
N SER A 216 11.77 -19.27 -40.28
CA SER A 216 13.13 -19.39 -40.84
C SER A 216 14.16 -18.42 -40.23
N GLU A 217 13.70 -17.43 -39.47
CA GLU A 217 14.52 -16.40 -38.81
C GLU A 217 14.78 -16.76 -37.33
N TYR A 218 14.32 -17.93 -36.86
CA TYR A 218 14.66 -18.54 -35.56
C TYR A 218 15.88 -19.46 -35.71
#